data_AF-A0A9D1KBC2-F1
#
_entry.id   AF-A0A9D1KBC2-F1
#
_cell.length_a   1.000
_cell.length_b   1.000
_cell.length_c   1.000
_cell.angle_alpha   90.00
_cell.angle_beta   90.00
_cell.angle_gamma   90.00
#
_symmetry.space_group_name_H-M   'P 1'
#
loop_
_entity.id
_entity.type
_entity.pdbx_description
1 polymer ?
#
loop_
_entity_poly.entity_id
_entity_poly.type
_entity_poly.pdbx_seq_one_letter_code
_entity_poly.pdbx_strand_id
1 'polypeptide(L)' 'MINKVFWILFLVGFIIICVLAFTIPTDPFEMIPSVSALSFDKPVWFAIILVGTFFYTLILSYIFDKIKKVLHKTK' A
#
# COMPACT_ATOMS: atom_id res chain seq x y z
N MET A 1 19.71 4.43 -10.72
CA MET A 1 19.62 4.96 -9.34
C MET A 1 18.19 5.22 -8.91
N ILE A 2 17.39 5.95 -9.71
CA ILE A 2 16.00 6.29 -9.34
C ILE A 2 15.14 5.06 -9.03
N ASN A 3 15.26 3.97 -9.81
CA ASN A 3 14.50 2.73 -9.54
C ASN A 3 14.82 2.11 -8.17
N LYS A 4 16.04 2.29 -7.64
CA LYS A 4 16.39 1.83 -6.29
C LYS A 4 15.68 2.67 -5.22
N VAL A 5 15.55 3.98 -5.47
CA VAL A 5 14.82 4.91 -4.57
C VAL A 5 13.34 4.54 -4.52
N PHE A 6 12.73 4.17 -5.66
CA PHE A 6 11.36 3.65 -5.69
C PHE A 6 11.18 2.43 -4.79
N TRP A 7 12.07 1.44 -4.92
CA TRP A 7 12.01 0.21 -4.12
C TRP A 7 12.19 0.47 -2.62
N ILE A 8 13.09 1.39 -2.24
CA ILE A 8 13.28 1.77 -0.83
C ILE A 8 12.04 2.45 -0.28
N LEU A 9 11.49 3.43 -1.00
CA LEU A 9 10.25 4.11 -0.61
C LEU A 9 9.10 3.11 -0.49
N PHE A 10 8.95 2.21 -1.46
CA PHE A 10 7.94 1.17 -1.45
C PHE A 10 8.04 0.30 -0.19
N LEU A 11 9.24 -0.17 0.16
CA LEU A 11 9.47 -0.99 1.34
C LEU A 11 9.12 -0.24 2.63
N VAL A 12 9.58 1.01 2.77
CA VAL A 12 9.32 1.83 3.96
C VAL A 12 7.82 2.10 4.11
N GLY A 13 7.15 2.49 3.02
CA GLY A 13 5.70 2.72 3.03
C GLY A 13 4.91 1.45 3.34
N PHE A 14 5.33 0.30 2.81
CA PHE A 14 4.71 -0.99 3.11
C PHE A 14 4.84 -1.34 4.60
N ILE A 15 6.01 -1.15 5.21
CA ILE A 15 6.21 -1.39 6.65
C ILE A 15 5.30 -0.49 7.47
N ILE A 16 5.18 0.80 7.11
CA ILE A 16 4.27 1.74 7.80
C ILE A 16 2.81 1.26 7.69
N ILE A 17 2.36 0.84 6.51
CA ILE A 17 1.01 0.31 6.30
C ILE A 17 0.78 -0.94 7.16
N CYS A 18 1.76 -1.84 7.25
CA CYS A 18 1.67 -3.00 8.13
C CYS A 18 1.49 -2.58 9.59
N VAL A 19 2.29 -1.64 10.10
CA VAL A 19 2.16 -1.14 11.48
C VAL A 19 0.78 -0.52 11.68
N LEU A 20 0.33 0.34 10.76
CA LEU A 20 -0.97 1.01 10.82
C LEU A 20 -2.14 0.03 10.79
N ALA A 21 -2.03 -1.08 10.08
CA ALA A 21 -3.05 -2.11 10.02
C ALA A 21 -3.30 -2.80 11.37
N PHE A 22 -2.31 -2.81 12.27
CA PHE A 22 -2.44 -3.35 13.63
C PHE A 22 -2.69 -2.29 14.70
N THR A 23 -2.50 -1.00 14.39
CA THR A 23 -2.66 0.09 15.38
C THR A 23 -3.89 0.96 15.19
N ILE A 24 -4.41 1.12 13.96
CA ILE A 24 -5.60 1.92 13.69
C ILE A 24 -6.90 1.22 14.14
N PRO A 25 -7.17 -0.05 13.78
CA PRO A 25 -8.40 -0.71 14.20
C PRO A 25 -8.36 -1.02 15.70
N THR A 26 -9.50 -0.84 16.38
CA THR A 26 -9.64 -1.20 17.80
C THR A 26 -9.46 -2.70 18.03
N ASP A 27 -9.95 -3.52 17.10
CA ASP A 27 -9.64 -4.95 17.02
C ASP A 27 -9.14 -5.33 15.61
N PRO A 28 -7.82 -5.47 15.39
CA PRO A 28 -7.27 -5.84 14.09
C PRO A 28 -7.67 -7.26 13.66
N PHE A 29 -7.99 -8.15 14.60
CA PHE A 29 -8.35 -9.55 14.35
C PHE A 29 -9.85 -9.75 14.09
N GLU A 30 -10.63 -8.67 14.19
CA GLU A 30 -12.04 -8.69 13.81
C GLU A 30 -12.18 -9.16 12.35
N MET A 31 -13.09 -10.09 12.12
CA MET A 31 -13.32 -10.67 10.80
C MET A 31 -14.35 -9.82 10.07
N ILE A 32 -13.98 -9.31 8.90
CA ILE A 32 -14.92 -8.63 8.02
C ILE A 32 -15.74 -9.72 7.31
N PRO A 33 -17.07 -9.76 7.54
CA PRO A 33 -17.92 -10.77 6.93
C PRO A 33 -17.97 -10.57 5.42
N SER A 34 -17.79 -11.67 4.72
CA SER A 34 -17.93 -11.76 3.28
C SER A 34 -19.37 -11.52 2.84
N VAL A 35 -19.58 -10.51 1.98
CA VAL A 35 -20.90 -10.24 1.37
C VAL A 35 -21.26 -11.20 0.23
N SER A 36 -20.31 -12.05 -0.19
CA SER A 36 -20.52 -13.03 -1.26
C SER A 36 -20.26 -14.45 -0.76
N ALA A 37 -21.16 -15.40 -1.05
CA ALA A 37 -21.11 -16.79 -0.59
C ALA A 37 -19.84 -17.59 -0.99
N LEU A 38 -18.98 -17.04 -1.86
CA LEU A 38 -17.71 -17.63 -2.32
C LEU A 38 -16.46 -16.88 -1.83
N SER A 39 -16.60 -15.82 -1.02
CA SER A 39 -15.43 -15.14 -0.45
C SER A 39 -15.23 -15.53 1.00
N PHE A 40 -13.97 -15.71 1.38
CA PHE A 40 -13.60 -15.96 2.77
C PHE A 40 -13.65 -14.66 3.56
N ASP A 41 -14.11 -14.76 4.80
CA ASP A 41 -13.97 -13.70 5.80
C ASP A 41 -12.49 -13.39 5.97
N LYS A 42 -12.15 -12.11 6.02
CA LYS A 42 -10.75 -11.65 6.14
C LYS A 42 -10.63 -10.78 7.38
N PRO A 43 -9.55 -10.92 8.14
CA PRO A 43 -9.35 -10.04 9.28
C PRO A 43 -9.13 -8.60 8.81
N VAL A 44 -9.55 -7.63 9.61
CA VAL A 44 -9.47 -6.19 9.31
C VAL A 44 -8.03 -5.79 8.95
N TRP A 45 -7.03 -6.28 9.69
CA TRP A 45 -5.62 -5.97 9.40
C TRP A 45 -5.24 -6.35 7.96
N PHE A 46 -5.72 -7.49 7.45
CA PHE A 46 -5.38 -7.97 6.11
C PHE A 46 -6.03 -7.09 5.04
N ALA A 47 -7.28 -6.68 5.27
CA ALA A 47 -7.98 -5.75 4.38
C ALA A 47 -7.26 -4.41 4.29
N ILE A 48 -6.81 -3.86 5.43
CA ILE A 48 -6.06 -2.59 5.48
C ILE A 48 -4.73 -2.72 4.74
N ILE A 49 -3.97 -3.80 4.96
CA ILE A 49 -2.68 -4.00 4.26
C ILE A 49 -2.91 -4.10 2.75
N LEU A 50 -3.88 -4.90 2.31
CA LEU A 50 -4.11 -5.12 0.89
C LEU A 50 -4.57 -3.84 0.18
N VAL A 51 -5.59 -3.19 0.72
CA VAL A 51 -6.17 -1.97 0.13
C VAL A 51 -5.20 -0.79 0.28
N GLY A 52 -4.60 -0.62 1.45
CA GLY A 52 -3.61 0.42 1.73
C GLY A 52 -2.38 0.31 0.85
N THR A 53 -1.83 -0.89 0.68
CA THR A 53 -0.68 -1.12 -0.21
C THR A 53 -1.06 -0.86 -1.66
N PHE A 54 -2.25 -1.28 -2.10
CA PHE A 54 -2.71 -1.03 -3.47
C PHE A 54 -2.76 0.47 -3.79
N PHE A 55 -3.42 1.26 -2.96
CA PHE A 55 -3.50 2.72 -3.17
C PHE A 55 -2.15 3.40 -3.03
N TYR A 56 -1.34 3.00 -2.05
CA TYR A 56 0.00 3.54 -1.87
C TYR A 56 0.88 3.29 -3.09
N THR A 57 0.84 2.09 -3.66
CA THR A 57 1.63 1.73 -4.85
C THR A 57 1.20 2.54 -6.07
N LEU A 58 -0.10 2.77 -6.25
CA LEU A 58 -0.61 3.62 -7.33
C LEU A 58 -0.10 5.05 -7.23
N ILE A 59 -0.20 5.65 -6.03
CA ILE A 59 0.27 7.03 -5.78
C ILE A 59 1.78 7.12 -5.98
N LEU A 60 2.54 6.17 -5.42
CA LEU A 60 3.99 6.13 -5.54
C LEU A 60 4.41 6.02 -7.00
N SER A 61 3.75 5.16 -7.78
CA SER A 61 4.02 4.98 -9.22
C SER A 61 3.74 6.25 -10.01
N TYR A 62 2.61 6.91 -9.75
CA TYR A 62 2.26 8.18 -10.40
C TYR A 62 3.28 9.29 -10.13
N ILE A 63 3.69 9.46 -8.87
CA ILE A 63 4.71 10.44 -8.47
C ILE A 63 6.03 10.12 -9.18
N PHE A 64 6.41 8.85 -9.19
CA PHE A 64 7.66 8.41 -9.77
C PHE A 64 7.73 8.64 -11.29
N ASP A 65 6.63 8.37 -12.01
CA ASP A 65 6.51 8.67 -13.43
C ASP A 65 6.61 10.17 -13.72
N LYS A 66 6.02 11.02 -12.87
CA LYS A 66 6.16 12.48 -12.98
C LYS A 66 7.61 12.92 -12.79
N ILE A 67 8.29 12.43 -11.75
CA ILE A 67 9.70 12.75 -11.48
C ILE A 67 10.58 12.30 -12.64
N LYS A 68 10.36 11.09 -13.17
CA LYS A 68 11.13 10.55 -14.30
C LYS A 68 10.95 11.39 -15.56
N LYS A 69 9.72 11.83 -15.87
CA LYS A 69 9.44 12.74 -17.00
C LYS A 69 10.15 14.08 -16.86
N VAL A 70 10.15 14.66 -15.65
CA VAL A 70 10.85 15.93 -15.39
C VAL A 70 12.37 15.74 -15.56
N LEU A 71 12.94 14.70 -14.96
CA LEU A 71 14.39 14.43 -15.04
C LEU A 71 14.87 14.21 -16.48
N HIS A 72 14.06 13.59 -17.34
CA HIS A 72 14.39 13.40 -18.76
C HIS A 72 14.25 14.69 -19.58
N LYS A 73 13.46 15.67 -19.15
CA LYS A 73 13.26 16.93 -19.88
C LYS A 73 14.35 17.97 -19.59
N THR A 74 15.06 17.81 -18.48
CA THR A 74 16.16 18.71 -18.05
C THR A 74 17.54 18.26 -18.57
N LYS A 75 17.61 17.17 -19.32
CA LYS A 75 18.84 16.62 -19.92
C LYS A 75 18.78 16.77 -21.43
#